data_AF-A0A821X0J3-F1
#
_entry.id   AF-A0A821X0J3-F1
#
_cell.length_a   1.000
_cell.length_b   1.000
_cell.length_c   1.000
_cell.angle_alpha   90.00
_cell.angle_beta   90.00
_cell.angle_gamma   90.00
#
_symmetry.space_group_name_H-M   'P 1'
#
loop_
_entity.id
_entity.type
_entity.pdbx_description
1 polymer ?
#
loop_
_entity_poly.entity_id
_entity_poly.type
_entity_poly.pdbx_seq_one_letter_code
_entity_poly.pdbx_strand_id
1 'polypeptide(L)'
;MSFIHNHSCECVKSELDLFALPSTQTSIEYGHWIHYKPISSFSDDGPIEFQVPGTGDDYIDLSHTLLHLKAQIKNQDGSAVNAANVVAPVNNWLHSLFNQLDVYLNQKLVSPPNNTYAYRAFIETLLNYSSSAKQSHLTCGLWYEDTAGKMNETNEANKGFYKRQQLSKDGKDVEMIGHLHGDIFNQDKFLMNGVELSIKLVRSRETFNLMSQNADNKYKVEMQL
;
A
#
# COMPACT_ATOMS: atom_id res chain seq x y z
N MET A 1 -31.75 -29.32 -11.12
CA MET A 1 -30.39 -28.92 -10.70
C MET A 1 -30.49 -28.35 -9.29
N SER A 2 -29.52 -28.62 -8.41
CA SER A 2 -29.53 -28.06 -7.05
C SER A 2 -28.87 -26.69 -7.06
N PHE A 3 -29.58 -25.66 -6.60
CA PHE A 3 -28.99 -24.36 -6.33
C PHE A 3 -28.04 -24.44 -5.13
N ILE A 4 -26.96 -23.66 -5.14
CA ILE A 4 -26.07 -23.51 -3.97
C ILE A 4 -26.82 -22.81 -2.82
N HIS A 5 -27.77 -21.92 -3.14
CA HIS A 5 -28.64 -21.26 -2.18
C HIS A 5 -30.08 -21.28 -2.67
N ASN A 6 -31.04 -21.64 -1.81
CA ASN A 6 -32.45 -21.86 -2.21
C ASN A 6 -33.13 -20.64 -2.86
N HIS A 7 -32.60 -19.44 -2.67
CA HIS A 7 -33.13 -18.19 -3.24
C HIS A 7 -32.36 -17.67 -4.45
N SER A 8 -31.30 -18.36 -4.91
CA SER A 8 -30.57 -17.91 -6.11
C SER A 8 -31.38 -18.21 -7.38
N CYS A 9 -31.41 -17.26 -8.32
CA CYS A 9 -31.96 -17.50 -9.65
C CYS A 9 -30.99 -18.33 -10.52
N GLU A 10 -31.53 -19.02 -11.53
CA GLU A 10 -30.70 -19.58 -12.60
C GLU A 10 -30.08 -18.42 -13.40
N CYS A 11 -28.78 -18.47 -13.67
CA CYS A 11 -28.10 -17.52 -14.53
C CYS A 11 -27.35 -18.24 -15.65
N VAL A 12 -27.25 -17.58 -16.80
CA VAL A 12 -26.35 -18.00 -17.88
C VAL A 12 -24.97 -17.43 -17.57
N LYS A 13 -23.93 -18.19 -17.92
CA LYS A 13 -22.55 -17.71 -17.79
C LYS A 13 -22.37 -16.43 -18.62
N SER A 14 -21.91 -15.35 -18.01
CA SER A 14 -21.87 -14.02 -18.63
C SER A 14 -21.04 -13.99 -19.91
N GLU A 15 -19.98 -14.79 -20.02
CA GLU A 15 -19.15 -14.90 -21.23
C GLU A 15 -19.88 -15.57 -22.42
N LEU A 16 -21.00 -16.26 -22.17
CA LEU A 16 -21.85 -16.85 -23.20
C LEU A 16 -23.02 -15.94 -23.60
N ASP A 17 -23.30 -14.90 -22.83
CA ASP A 17 -24.43 -13.99 -23.03
C ASP A 17 -24.01 -12.76 -23.84
N LEU A 18 -23.54 -13.00 -25.07
CA LEU A 18 -22.88 -12.02 -25.95
C LEU A 18 -23.76 -10.84 -26.38
N PHE A 19 -25.09 -11.00 -26.29
CA PHE A 19 -26.06 -10.00 -26.72
C PHE A 19 -26.82 -9.37 -25.54
N ALA A 20 -26.44 -9.68 -24.31
CA ALA A 20 -27.03 -9.05 -23.14
C ALA A 20 -26.76 -7.55 -23.15
N LEU A 21 -27.81 -6.77 -22.95
CA LEU A 21 -27.65 -5.36 -22.64
C LEU A 21 -27.19 -5.24 -21.19
N PRO A 22 -26.01 -4.67 -20.90
CA PRO A 22 -25.55 -4.52 -19.53
C PRO A 22 -26.48 -3.58 -18.76
N SER A 23 -26.86 -3.98 -17.54
CA SER A 23 -27.63 -3.14 -16.63
C SER A 23 -26.87 -1.86 -16.30
N THR A 24 -27.58 -0.73 -16.26
CA THR A 24 -27.00 0.53 -15.79
C THR A 24 -27.15 0.62 -14.28
N GLN A 25 -26.07 0.89 -13.56
CA GLN A 25 -26.14 1.12 -12.12
C GLN A 25 -26.73 2.50 -11.84
N THR A 26 -27.91 2.55 -11.22
CA THR A 26 -28.61 3.79 -10.84
C THR A 26 -28.78 3.95 -9.33
N SER A 27 -28.38 2.95 -8.52
CA SER A 27 -28.61 2.95 -7.07
C SER A 27 -27.57 3.75 -6.27
N ILE A 28 -26.35 3.90 -6.79
CA ILE A 28 -25.31 4.73 -6.16
C ILE A 28 -25.42 6.15 -6.72
N GLU A 29 -25.90 7.09 -5.91
CA GLU A 29 -26.12 8.48 -6.33
C GLU A 29 -24.86 9.33 -6.24
N TYR A 30 -24.07 9.17 -5.16
CA TYR A 30 -22.82 9.88 -4.95
C TYR A 30 -21.86 9.07 -4.07
N GLY A 31 -20.58 9.43 -4.11
CA GLY A 31 -19.53 8.92 -3.23
C GLY A 31 -18.60 10.05 -2.82
N HIS A 32 -17.91 9.91 -1.69
CA HIS A 32 -16.98 10.91 -1.19
C HIS A 32 -15.80 10.25 -0.46
N TRP A 33 -14.70 11.01 -0.33
CA TRP A 33 -13.49 10.58 0.36
C TRP A 33 -13.49 11.09 1.81
N ILE A 34 -13.23 10.20 2.76
CA ILE A 34 -13.07 10.54 4.18
C ILE A 34 -11.63 10.26 4.59
N HIS A 35 -10.98 11.23 5.24
CA HIS A 35 -9.62 11.09 5.73
C HIS A 35 -9.62 10.72 7.21
N TYR A 36 -9.03 9.57 7.54
CA TYR A 36 -8.84 9.10 8.90
C TYR A 36 -7.38 9.24 9.30
N LYS A 37 -7.15 9.78 10.51
CA LYS A 37 -5.81 9.89 11.11
C LYS A 37 -5.52 8.68 12.00
N PRO A 38 -4.24 8.37 12.28
CA PRO A 38 -3.88 7.36 13.25
C PRO A 38 -4.45 7.67 14.64
N ILE A 39 -4.80 6.61 15.38
CA ILE A 39 -5.35 6.71 16.74
C ILE A 39 -4.23 6.97 17.76
N SER A 40 -3.07 6.36 17.53
CA SER A 40 -1.91 6.46 18.40
C SER A 40 -0.98 7.61 18.00
N SER A 41 -0.36 8.25 18.98
CA SER A 41 0.78 9.12 18.74
C SER A 41 1.94 8.30 18.19
N PHE A 42 2.59 8.79 17.14
CA PHE A 42 3.76 8.13 16.55
C PHE A 42 4.85 7.90 17.59
N SER A 43 5.26 6.64 17.72
CA SER A 43 6.57 6.28 18.23
C SER A 43 7.38 5.68 17.09
N ASP A 44 8.70 5.85 17.14
CA ASP A 44 9.58 5.38 16.06
C ASP A 44 9.45 3.87 15.81
N ASP A 45 9.08 3.09 16.82
CA ASP A 45 8.97 1.63 16.78
C ASP A 45 7.53 1.09 16.88
N GLY A 46 6.54 1.97 17.03
CA GLY A 46 5.15 1.57 17.26
C GLY A 46 4.41 1.18 15.99
N PRO A 47 3.38 0.31 16.08
CA PRO A 47 2.45 0.10 14.99
C PRO A 47 1.59 1.35 14.78
N ILE A 48 1.18 1.55 13.53
CA ILE A 48 0.27 2.61 13.12
C ILE A 48 -1.13 1.99 13.02
N GLU A 49 -2.08 2.53 13.78
CA GLU A 49 -3.44 2.01 13.86
C GLU A 49 -4.43 3.06 13.39
N PHE A 50 -5.30 2.68 12.46
CA PHE A 50 -6.43 3.46 11.98
C PHE A 50 -7.72 2.77 12.40
N GLN A 51 -8.72 3.55 12.79
CA GLN A 51 -10.06 3.07 13.10
C GLN A 51 -11.06 3.90 12.30
N VAL A 52 -11.80 3.20 11.46
CA VAL A 52 -12.91 3.72 10.68
C VAL A 52 -14.18 3.25 11.38
N PRO A 53 -14.89 4.15 12.09
CA PRO A 53 -16.09 3.78 12.83
C PRO A 53 -17.13 3.20 11.88
N GLY A 54 -17.76 2.10 12.29
CA GLY A 54 -18.92 1.52 11.60
C GLY A 54 -20.22 2.29 11.87
N THR A 55 -20.13 3.50 12.41
CA THR A 55 -21.28 4.36 12.71
C THR A 55 -21.39 5.41 11.61
N GLY A 56 -22.19 5.13 10.59
CA GLY A 56 -22.52 6.06 9.50
C GLY A 56 -23.87 5.71 8.89
N ASP A 57 -24.20 6.29 7.75
CA ASP A 57 -25.29 5.79 6.87
C ASP A 57 -24.73 5.28 5.53
N ASP A 58 -23.42 5.46 5.32
CA ASP A 58 -22.73 5.13 4.08
C ASP A 58 -22.10 3.73 4.13
N TYR A 59 -21.95 3.13 2.95
CA TYR A 59 -21.11 1.95 2.78
C TYR A 59 -19.68 2.36 2.42
N ILE A 60 -18.72 1.58 2.90
CA ILE A 60 -17.30 1.86 2.65
C ILE A 60 -16.84 1.04 1.44
N ASP A 61 -16.29 1.72 0.45
CA ASP A 61 -15.61 1.06 -0.66
C ASP A 61 -14.20 0.64 -0.24
N LEU A 62 -14.04 -0.65 0.03
CA LEU A 62 -12.75 -1.22 0.42
C LEU A 62 -11.75 -1.23 -0.75
N SER A 63 -12.22 -1.37 -1.99
CA SER A 63 -11.36 -1.37 -3.16
C SER A 63 -10.71 -0.01 -3.41
N HIS A 64 -11.40 1.06 -3.01
CA HIS A 64 -10.92 2.43 -3.06
C HIS A 64 -10.42 2.93 -1.70
N THR A 65 -9.82 2.06 -0.88
CA THR A 65 -9.12 2.48 0.35
C THR A 65 -7.65 2.78 0.06
N LEU A 66 -7.25 4.04 0.25
CA LEU A 66 -5.89 4.52 -0.01
C LEU A 66 -5.14 4.82 1.29
N LEU A 67 -3.88 4.37 1.36
CA LEU A 67 -2.93 4.81 2.36
C LEU A 67 -2.15 6.00 1.80
N HIS A 68 -2.19 7.12 2.50
CA HIS A 68 -1.39 8.31 2.23
C HIS A 68 -0.39 8.50 3.36
N LEU A 69 0.89 8.74 3.06
CA LEU A 69 1.92 9.02 4.05
C LEU A 69 3.06 9.85 3.49
N LYS A 70 3.73 10.62 4.36
CA LYS A 70 4.98 11.32 4.08
C LYS A 70 6.11 10.65 4.85
N ALA A 71 7.27 10.46 4.22
CA ALA A 71 8.43 9.86 4.86
C ALA A 71 9.73 10.57 4.48
N GLN A 72 10.64 10.65 5.44
CA GLN A 72 11.93 11.31 5.32
C GLN A 72 13.05 10.35 5.76
N ILE A 73 14.14 10.32 5.01
CA ILE A 73 15.36 9.59 5.41
C ILE A 73 16.25 10.54 6.19
N LYS A 74 16.68 10.13 7.39
CA LYS A 74 17.66 10.84 8.23
C LYS A 74 18.82 9.93 8.58
N ASN A 75 19.95 10.52 8.96
CA ASN A 75 21.01 9.79 9.63
C ASN A 75 20.52 9.30 11.01
N GLN A 76 21.18 8.29 11.58
CA GLN A 76 20.80 7.75 12.89
C GLN A 76 20.78 8.82 14.00
N ASP A 77 21.66 9.82 13.92
CA ASP A 77 21.73 10.96 14.85
C ASP A 77 20.61 12.00 14.67
N GLY A 78 19.75 11.84 13.65
CA GLY A 78 18.70 12.80 13.33
C GLY A 78 19.12 13.93 12.38
N SER A 79 20.40 13.98 11.98
CA SER A 79 20.85 14.95 10.99
C SER A 79 20.33 14.59 9.58
N ALA A 80 20.23 15.60 8.72
CA ALA A 80 19.83 15.42 7.34
C ALA A 80 20.90 14.60 6.58
N VAL A 81 20.42 13.74 5.67
CA VAL A 81 21.29 12.99 4.76
C VAL A 81 21.97 13.96 3.81
N ASN A 82 23.30 13.85 3.65
CA ASN A 82 24.06 14.72 2.75
C ASN A 82 24.27 14.06 1.38
N ALA A 83 24.73 14.84 0.38
CA ALA A 83 24.97 14.32 -0.97
C ALA A 83 26.06 13.24 -1.07
N ALA A 84 26.92 13.09 -0.05
CA ALA A 84 27.93 12.03 0.00
C ALA A 84 27.36 10.70 0.52
N ASN A 85 26.20 10.72 1.18
CA ASN A 85 25.50 9.53 1.61
C ASN A 85 24.73 8.91 0.44
N VAL A 86 25.28 7.85 -0.14
CA VAL A 86 24.57 7.06 -1.15
C VAL A 86 23.57 6.14 -0.43
N VAL A 87 22.36 6.66 -0.21
CA VAL A 87 21.21 5.95 0.36
C VAL A 87 19.94 6.28 -0.43
N ALA A 88 19.10 5.28 -0.65
CA ALA A 88 17.79 5.46 -1.24
C ALA A 88 16.78 4.43 -0.68
N PRO A 89 15.48 4.71 -0.75
CA PRO A 89 14.45 3.71 -0.50
C PRO A 89 14.60 2.47 -1.36
N VAL A 90 14.15 1.30 -0.89
CA VAL A 90 13.90 0.13 -1.76
C VAL A 90 12.73 0.39 -2.71
N ASN A 91 12.57 -0.49 -3.71
CA ASN A 91 11.50 -0.34 -4.68
C ASN A 91 10.15 -0.56 -3.98
N ASN A 92 9.11 0.16 -4.39
CA ASN A 92 7.79 0.10 -3.77
C ASN A 92 7.76 0.60 -2.31
N TRP A 93 8.44 1.72 -2.03
CA TRP A 93 8.73 2.15 -0.66
C TRP A 93 7.48 2.28 0.23
N LEU A 94 6.36 2.79 -0.30
CA LEU A 94 5.10 2.92 0.44
C LEU A 94 4.71 1.62 1.16
N HIS A 95 4.87 0.48 0.48
CA HIS A 95 4.53 -0.83 1.03
C HIS A 95 5.71 -1.45 1.78
N SER A 96 6.93 -1.21 1.32
CA SER A 96 8.14 -1.73 1.98
C SER A 96 8.38 -1.13 3.36
N LEU A 97 7.80 0.03 3.68
CA LEU A 97 7.81 0.62 5.02
C LEU A 97 7.10 -0.24 6.08
N PHE A 98 6.28 -1.21 5.67
CA PHE A 98 5.50 -2.05 6.57
C PHE A 98 5.81 -3.53 6.35
N ASN A 99 5.95 -4.27 7.45
CA ASN A 99 6.21 -5.70 7.41
C ASN A 99 4.93 -6.53 7.50
N GLN A 100 3.90 -6.00 8.17
CA GLN A 100 2.64 -6.66 8.43
C GLN A 100 1.48 -5.67 8.31
N LEU A 101 0.37 -6.16 7.73
CA LEU A 101 -0.91 -5.46 7.60
C LEU A 101 -1.99 -6.34 8.24
N ASP A 102 -2.46 -5.91 9.40
CA ASP A 102 -3.57 -6.54 10.10
C ASP A 102 -4.85 -5.75 9.85
N VAL A 103 -5.87 -6.43 9.34
CA VAL A 103 -7.20 -5.84 9.13
C VAL A 103 -8.19 -6.53 10.05
N TYR A 104 -8.91 -5.72 10.82
CA TYR A 104 -9.94 -6.17 11.73
C TYR A 104 -11.30 -5.63 11.28
N LEU A 105 -12.31 -6.50 11.30
CA LEU A 105 -13.71 -6.12 11.15
C LEU A 105 -14.42 -6.42 12.47
N ASN A 106 -14.98 -5.40 13.14
CA ASN A 106 -15.57 -5.51 14.48
C ASN A 106 -14.63 -6.27 15.46
N GLN A 107 -13.37 -5.83 15.53
CA GLN A 107 -12.31 -6.43 16.37
C GLN A 107 -11.93 -7.89 16.03
N LYS A 108 -12.53 -8.48 14.99
CA LYS A 108 -12.15 -9.80 14.49
C LYS A 108 -11.12 -9.66 13.37
N LEU A 109 -9.96 -10.27 13.56
CA LEU A 109 -8.92 -10.32 12.54
C LEU A 109 -9.43 -11.07 11.30
N VAL A 110 -9.36 -10.43 10.14
CA VAL A 110 -9.76 -11.00 8.85
C VAL A 110 -8.59 -11.21 7.89
N SER A 111 -7.46 -10.53 8.11
CA SER A 111 -6.24 -10.76 7.35
C SER A 111 -5.38 -11.87 7.99
N PRO A 112 -4.56 -12.59 7.20
CA PRO A 112 -3.60 -13.52 7.76
C PRO A 112 -2.49 -12.74 8.49
N PRO A 113 -2.23 -12.99 9.79
CA PRO A 113 -1.22 -12.27 10.56
C PRO A 113 0.17 -12.79 10.21
N ASN A 114 0.75 -12.26 9.12
CA ASN A 114 2.07 -12.65 8.66
C ASN A 114 2.98 -11.45 8.40
N ASN A 115 4.27 -11.68 8.57
CA ASN A 115 5.34 -10.71 8.38
C ASN A 115 5.82 -10.66 6.92
N THR A 116 4.90 -10.80 5.96
CA THR A 116 5.26 -10.89 4.53
C THR A 116 4.55 -9.86 3.66
N TYR A 117 3.94 -8.84 4.26
CA TYR A 117 3.17 -7.83 3.54
C TYR A 117 3.99 -7.14 2.44
N ALA A 118 5.21 -6.67 2.76
CA ALA A 118 6.05 -6.00 1.77
C ALA A 118 6.39 -6.89 0.56
N TYR A 119 6.64 -8.19 0.78
CA TYR A 119 6.90 -9.14 -0.30
C TYR A 119 5.66 -9.37 -1.15
N ARG A 120 4.51 -9.56 -0.49
CA ARG A 120 3.22 -9.70 -1.17
C ARG A 120 2.94 -8.50 -2.06
N ALA A 121 3.01 -7.28 -1.50
CA ALA A 121 2.78 -6.04 -2.23
C ALA A 121 3.73 -5.89 -3.42
N PHE A 122 5.01 -6.22 -3.24
CA PHE A 122 5.99 -6.19 -4.32
C PHE A 122 5.66 -7.18 -5.45
N ILE A 123 5.35 -8.43 -5.12
CA ILE A 123 5.03 -9.48 -6.10
C ILE A 123 3.73 -9.17 -6.84
N GLU A 124 2.67 -8.76 -6.12
CA GLU A 124 1.40 -8.36 -6.72
C GLU A 124 1.60 -7.19 -7.68
N THR A 125 2.37 -6.17 -7.28
CA THR A 125 2.67 -5.02 -8.15
C THR A 125 3.51 -5.43 -9.36
N LEU A 126 4.46 -6.34 -9.18
CA LEU A 126 5.32 -6.83 -10.27
C LEU A 126 4.55 -7.64 -11.31
N LEU A 127 3.65 -8.53 -10.87
CA LEU A 127 3.00 -9.51 -11.74
C LEU A 127 1.66 -9.05 -12.30
N ASN A 128 0.87 -8.28 -11.54
CA ASN A 128 -0.50 -7.95 -11.92
C ASN A 128 -0.63 -6.66 -12.74
N TYR A 129 0.40 -5.80 -12.74
CA TYR A 129 0.35 -4.51 -13.41
C TYR A 129 1.16 -4.47 -14.71
N SER A 130 0.58 -3.80 -15.71
CA SER A 130 1.26 -3.54 -16.98
C SER A 130 2.40 -2.52 -16.82
N SER A 131 3.31 -2.48 -17.79
CA SER A 131 4.38 -1.48 -17.83
C SER A 131 3.86 -0.04 -17.80
N SER A 132 2.71 0.22 -18.42
CA SER A 132 2.06 1.54 -18.41
C SER A 132 1.58 1.94 -17.02
N ALA A 133 1.03 1.01 -16.24
CA ALA A 133 0.66 1.26 -14.84
C ALA A 133 1.89 1.55 -13.98
N LYS A 134 2.95 0.75 -14.15
CA LYS A 134 4.23 0.89 -13.44
C LYS A 134 4.92 2.23 -13.68
N GLN A 135 4.74 2.81 -14.87
CA GLN A 135 5.29 4.12 -15.24
C GLN A 135 4.36 5.30 -14.93
N SER A 136 3.13 5.05 -14.48
CA SER A 136 2.14 6.07 -14.14
C SER A 136 1.83 6.07 -12.65
N HIS A 137 0.63 5.65 -12.23
CA HIS A 137 0.15 5.80 -10.86
C HIS A 137 0.95 5.00 -9.83
N LEU A 138 1.61 3.89 -10.20
CA LEU A 138 2.47 3.15 -9.26
C LEU A 138 3.72 3.94 -8.84
N THR A 139 4.10 4.98 -9.60
CA THR A 139 5.18 5.88 -9.17
C THR A 139 4.82 6.68 -7.90
N CYS A 140 3.53 6.82 -7.57
CA CYS A 140 3.05 7.40 -6.31
C CYS A 140 3.41 6.54 -5.08
N GLY A 141 3.62 5.24 -5.26
CA GLY A 141 4.14 4.33 -4.23
C GLY A 141 5.66 4.17 -4.26
N LEU A 142 6.37 5.03 -5.02
CA LEU A 142 7.81 4.92 -5.31
C LEU A 142 8.20 3.63 -6.07
N TRP A 143 7.30 3.13 -6.93
CA TRP A 143 7.64 2.05 -7.86
C TRP A 143 8.50 2.57 -9.02
N TYR A 144 9.76 2.17 -9.05
CA TYR A 144 10.68 2.40 -10.17
C TYR A 144 11.46 1.12 -10.45
N GLU A 145 11.21 0.54 -11.64
CA GLU A 145 11.81 -0.74 -12.03
C GLU A 145 13.34 -0.69 -12.00
N ASP A 146 13.92 -1.67 -11.32
CA ASP A 146 15.35 -1.87 -11.27
C ASP A 146 15.90 -2.43 -12.58
N THR A 147 17.16 -2.13 -12.86
CA THR A 147 17.81 -2.67 -14.05
C THR A 147 18.12 -4.16 -13.86
N ALA A 148 17.71 -4.98 -14.82
CA ALA A 148 17.88 -6.44 -14.77
C ALA A 148 19.35 -6.82 -14.53
N GLY A 149 19.57 -7.73 -13.57
CA GLY A 149 20.91 -8.16 -13.15
C GLY A 149 21.68 -7.17 -12.28
N LYS A 150 21.11 -6.00 -11.98
CA LYS A 150 21.75 -4.91 -11.21
C LYS A 150 20.91 -4.44 -10.02
N MET A 151 19.98 -5.26 -9.55
CA MET A 151 19.04 -4.90 -8.48
C MET A 151 19.75 -4.55 -7.16
N ASN A 152 20.92 -5.15 -6.90
CA ASN A 152 21.72 -4.89 -5.70
C ASN A 152 22.70 -3.72 -5.87
N GLU A 153 22.79 -3.12 -7.06
CA GLU A 153 23.70 -2.02 -7.33
C GLU A 153 23.11 -0.71 -6.78
N THR A 154 23.92 0.04 -6.03
CA THR A 154 23.58 1.34 -5.43
C THR A 154 24.14 2.52 -6.24
N ASN A 155 24.42 2.29 -7.53
CA ASN A 155 24.97 3.27 -8.45
C ASN A 155 24.04 3.50 -9.65
N GLU A 156 24.44 4.37 -10.58
CA GLU A 156 23.67 4.71 -11.78
C GLU A 156 23.38 3.52 -12.72
N ALA A 157 24.09 2.40 -12.54
CA ALA A 157 23.83 1.19 -13.30
C ALA A 157 22.46 0.60 -12.98
N ASN A 158 21.91 0.88 -11.79
CA ASN A 158 20.52 0.66 -11.45
C ASN A 158 19.70 1.95 -11.59
N LYS A 159 19.03 2.10 -12.74
CA LYS A 159 18.21 3.27 -13.04
C LYS A 159 17.05 3.48 -12.06
N GLY A 160 16.47 2.40 -11.52
CA GLY A 160 15.37 2.45 -10.56
C GLY A 160 15.81 3.03 -9.24
N PHE A 161 16.90 2.49 -8.69
CA PHE A 161 17.57 3.03 -7.49
C PHE A 161 17.94 4.50 -7.66
N TYR A 162 18.58 4.87 -8.77
CA TYR A 162 19.00 6.26 -9.00
C TYR A 162 17.81 7.24 -8.99
N LYS A 163 16.68 6.90 -9.62
CA LYS A 163 15.47 7.74 -9.58
C LYS A 163 14.93 7.90 -8.15
N ARG A 164 14.83 6.80 -7.40
CA ARG A 164 14.41 6.82 -5.98
C ARG A 164 15.33 7.68 -5.13
N GLN A 165 16.65 7.57 -5.35
CA GLN A 165 17.65 8.37 -4.68
C GLN A 165 17.47 9.88 -4.94
N GLN A 166 17.18 10.29 -6.18
CA GLN A 166 16.95 11.69 -6.50
C GLN A 166 15.70 12.25 -5.80
N LEU A 167 14.66 11.44 -5.63
CA LEU A 167 13.41 11.85 -4.96
C LEU A 167 13.61 12.05 -3.46
N SER A 168 14.42 11.19 -2.81
CA SER A 168 14.72 11.28 -1.38
C SER A 168 16.00 12.07 -1.06
N LYS A 169 16.60 12.74 -2.05
CA LYS A 169 17.89 13.42 -1.90
C LYS A 169 17.81 14.53 -0.85
N ASP A 170 18.92 14.75 -0.15
CA ASP A 170 19.08 15.79 0.88
C ASP A 170 18.11 15.64 2.06
N GLY A 171 17.58 14.43 2.25
CA GLY A 171 16.55 14.14 3.25
C GLY A 171 15.26 14.89 2.97
N LYS A 172 14.81 15.01 1.72
CA LYS A 172 13.50 15.60 1.42
C LYS A 172 12.37 14.68 1.89
N ASP A 173 11.27 15.31 2.31
CA ASP A 173 10.02 14.59 2.58
C ASP A 173 9.46 14.06 1.25
N VAL A 174 9.23 12.76 1.19
CA VAL A 174 8.59 12.13 0.04
C VAL A 174 7.16 11.77 0.43
N GLU A 175 6.22 12.34 -0.31
CA GLU A 175 4.80 12.07 -0.19
C GLU A 175 4.42 10.90 -1.08
N MET A 176 3.70 9.93 -0.52
CA MET A 176 3.30 8.70 -1.18
C MET A 176 1.83 8.41 -0.94
N ILE A 177 1.19 7.80 -1.94
CA ILE A 177 -0.19 7.35 -1.85
C ILE A 177 -0.39 6.09 -2.68
N GLY A 178 -1.19 5.14 -2.17
CA GLY A 178 -1.47 3.89 -2.87
C GLY A 178 -2.48 3.00 -2.14
N HIS A 179 -2.97 1.99 -2.83
CA HIS A 179 -3.94 1.03 -2.28
C HIS A 179 -3.26 0.03 -1.34
N LEU A 180 -3.96 -0.41 -0.29
CA LEU A 180 -3.44 -1.43 0.62
C LEU A 180 -3.49 -2.83 -0.01
N HIS A 181 -2.39 -3.58 0.07
CA HIS A 181 -2.31 -4.95 -0.44
C HIS A 181 -2.85 -5.97 0.58
N GLY A 182 -4.17 -6.05 0.71
CA GLY A 182 -4.85 -7.05 1.52
C GLY A 182 -6.04 -7.67 0.78
N ASP A 183 -6.35 -8.94 1.05
CA ASP A 183 -7.40 -9.67 0.33
C ASP A 183 -8.76 -8.97 0.37
N ILE A 184 -9.07 -8.34 1.50
CA ILE A 184 -10.32 -7.61 1.74
C ILE A 184 -10.44 -6.30 0.95
N PHE A 185 -9.31 -5.76 0.47
CA PHE A 185 -9.25 -4.56 -0.38
C PHE A 185 -9.27 -4.91 -1.88
N ASN A 186 -9.16 -6.19 -2.24
CA ASN A 186 -9.17 -6.65 -3.64
C ASN A 186 -10.53 -7.21 -4.08
N GLN A 187 -11.62 -6.75 -3.48
CA GLN A 187 -12.97 -7.27 -3.71
C GLN A 187 -13.96 -6.11 -3.92
N ASP A 188 -14.93 -6.31 -4.82
CA ASP A 188 -15.81 -5.24 -5.32
C ASP A 188 -17.03 -4.95 -4.43
N LYS A 189 -17.20 -5.66 -3.31
CA LYS A 189 -18.32 -5.46 -2.39
C LYS A 189 -18.01 -4.37 -1.39
N PHE A 190 -18.96 -3.47 -1.22
CA PHE A 190 -18.87 -2.48 -0.17
C PHE A 190 -19.01 -3.12 1.23
N LEU A 191 -18.29 -2.56 2.19
CA LEU A 191 -18.46 -2.89 3.59
C LEU A 191 -19.73 -2.21 4.09
N MET A 192 -20.67 -3.03 4.58
CA MET A 192 -21.92 -2.54 5.14
C MET A 192 -21.67 -1.71 6.41
N ASN A 193 -22.57 -0.75 6.62
CA ASN A 193 -22.66 -0.02 7.86
C ASN A 193 -22.85 -0.95 9.08
N GLY A 194 -22.42 -0.49 10.26
CA GLY A 194 -22.41 -1.29 11.50
C GLY A 194 -21.19 -2.21 11.66
N VAL A 195 -20.25 -2.17 10.70
CA VAL A 195 -18.97 -2.88 10.80
C VAL A 195 -17.83 -1.87 10.93
N GLU A 196 -17.18 -1.86 12.09
CA GLU A 196 -15.96 -1.09 12.32
C GLU A 196 -14.79 -1.75 11.57
N LEU A 197 -14.07 -0.94 10.80
CA LEU A 197 -12.84 -1.34 10.12
C LEU A 197 -11.64 -0.77 10.88
N SER A 198 -10.77 -1.65 11.38
CA SER A 198 -9.51 -1.25 12.00
C SER A 198 -8.34 -1.80 11.20
N ILE A 199 -7.39 -0.92 10.87
CA ILE A 199 -6.21 -1.25 10.07
C ILE A 199 -4.99 -1.00 10.94
N LYS A 200 -4.17 -2.03 11.11
CA LYS A 200 -2.92 -1.97 11.87
C LYS A 200 -1.75 -2.30 10.96
N LEU A 201 -0.83 -1.36 10.87
CA LEU A 201 0.39 -1.44 10.08
C LEU A 201 1.60 -1.54 11.00
N VAL A 202 2.34 -2.64 10.90
CA VAL A 202 3.59 -2.83 11.65
C VAL A 202 4.75 -2.39 10.77
N ARG A 203 5.58 -1.49 11.29
CA ARG A 203 6.75 -0.94 10.58
C ARG A 203 7.77 -2.04 10.24
N SER A 204 8.38 -1.94 9.07
CA SER A 204 9.53 -2.75 8.71
C SER A 204 10.82 -2.12 9.23
N ARG A 205 11.88 -2.92 9.32
CA ARG A 205 13.21 -2.44 9.68
C ARG A 205 13.80 -1.59 8.56
N GLU A 206 14.59 -0.59 8.90
CA GLU A 206 15.28 0.28 7.93
C GLU A 206 16.25 -0.50 7.05
N THR A 207 16.84 -1.58 7.58
CA THR A 207 17.68 -2.50 6.80
C THR A 207 16.94 -3.24 5.69
N PHE A 208 15.61 -3.31 5.78
CA PHE A 208 14.75 -3.90 4.76
C PHE A 208 14.21 -2.84 3.79
N ASN A 209 13.87 -1.64 4.26
CA ASN A 209 13.22 -0.62 3.44
C ASN A 209 14.17 0.43 2.82
N LEU A 210 15.45 0.43 3.20
CA LEU A 210 16.49 1.29 2.61
C LEU A 210 17.62 0.46 1.99
N MET A 211 18.27 1.03 0.97
CA MET A 211 19.51 0.54 0.38
C MET A 211 20.58 1.63 0.50
N SER A 212 21.74 1.26 1.03
CA SER A 212 22.90 2.16 1.13
C SER A 212 24.16 1.49 0.58
N GLN A 213 25.11 2.29 0.08
CA GLN A 213 26.41 1.79 -0.37
C GLN A 213 27.30 1.37 0.81
N ASN A 214 27.24 2.10 1.92
CA ASN A 214 28.00 1.82 3.13
C ASN A 214 27.12 1.09 4.14
N ALA A 215 27.41 -0.19 4.37
CA ALA A 215 26.68 -1.03 5.33
C ALA A 215 26.83 -0.55 6.79
N ASP A 216 27.91 0.18 7.11
CA ASP A 216 28.16 0.71 8.46
C ASP A 216 27.31 1.94 8.79
N ASN A 217 26.83 2.67 7.78
CA ASN A 217 26.02 3.85 7.98
C ASN A 217 24.59 3.44 8.32
N LYS A 218 24.19 3.74 9.56
CA LYS A 218 22.81 3.54 10.02
C LYS A 218 21.97 4.77 9.68
N TYR A 219 20.83 4.51 9.06
CA TYR A 219 19.83 5.51 8.71
C TYR A 219 18.54 5.23 9.46
N LYS A 220 17.72 6.25 9.65
CA LYS A 220 16.38 6.14 10.21
C LYS A 220 15.36 6.72 9.24
N VAL A 221 14.15 6.16 9.25
CA VAL A 221 13.01 6.71 8.49
C VAL A 221 12.05 7.37 9.45
N GLU A 222 11.77 8.64 9.22
CA GLU A 222 10.77 9.41 9.97
C GLU A 222 9.51 9.54 9.12
N MET A 223 8.37 9.09 9.65
CA MET A 223 7.08 9.13 8.96
C MET A 223 6.18 10.21 9.55
N GLN A 224 5.36 10.81 8.69
CA GLN A 224 4.35 11.81 9.01
C GLN A 224 3.05 11.43 8.26
N LEU A 225 1.93 11.33 8.98
CA LEU A 225 0.58 11.01 8.46
C LEU A 225 -0.38 12.18 8.71
#